data_AF-A0A151UGL7-F1
#
_entry.id   AF-A0A151UGL7-F1
#
_cell.length_a   1.000
_cell.length_b   1.000
_cell.length_c   1.000
_cell.angle_alpha   90.00
_cell.angle_beta   90.00
_cell.angle_gamma   90.00
#
_symmetry.space_group_name_H-M   'P 1'
#
loop_
_entity.id
_entity.type
_entity.pdbx_description
1 polymer ?
#
loop_
_entity_poly.entity_id
_entity_poly.type
_entity_poly.pdbx_seq_one_letter_code
_entity_poly.pdbx_strand_id
1 'polypeptide(L)' 'DTETDITRVLLTPITGRSHQLRVHMQYIGHPITGDKLYHPEPTRSPLKRMALHASFLAFQQPLSGKAVAIHGSVPF' A
#
# COMPACT_ATOMS: atom_id res chain seq x y z
N ASP A 1 -6.43 -8.98 13.06
CA ASP A 1 -5.90 -9.96 14.02
C ASP A 1 -6.29 -9.43 15.39
N THR A 2 -7.01 -10.16 16.24
CA THR A 2 -7.52 -9.55 17.49
C THR A 2 -6.40 -9.24 18.49
N GLU A 3 -5.19 -9.74 18.24
CA GLU A 3 -3.99 -9.47 19.04
C GLU A 3 -3.20 -8.23 18.60
N THR A 4 -3.37 -7.78 17.35
CA THR A 4 -2.72 -6.56 16.84
C THR A 4 -3.76 -5.67 16.16
N ASP A 5 -3.85 -4.40 16.55
CA ASP A 5 -4.79 -3.42 15.99
C ASP A 5 -4.38 -2.99 14.55
N ILE A 6 -4.26 -3.96 13.66
CA ILE A 6 -3.77 -3.85 12.29
C ILE A 6 -4.65 -4.73 11.39
N THR A 7 -5.07 -4.15 10.26
CA THR A 7 -5.88 -4.83 9.24
C THR A 7 -5.18 -4.78 7.88
N ARG A 8 -5.17 -5.91 7.17
CA ARG A 8 -4.67 -6.01 5.80
C ARG A 8 -5.77 -5.56 4.83
N VAL A 9 -5.46 -4.56 4.00
CA VAL A 9 -6.42 -3.96 3.06
C VAL A 9 -5.84 -4.00 1.65
N LEU A 10 -6.65 -4.42 0.67
CA LEU A 10 -6.32 -4.27 -0.75
C LEU A 10 -6.75 -2.88 -1.22
N LEU A 11 -5.83 -2.11 -1.78
CA LEU A 11 -6.07 -0.74 -2.25
C LEU A 11 -5.84 -0.65 -3.76
N THR A 12 -6.76 0.00 -4.47
CA THR A 12 -6.64 0.29 -5.92
C THR A 12 -6.71 1.80 -6.13
N PRO A 13 -5.57 2.49 -6.31
CA PRO A 13 -5.58 3.92 -6.57
C PRO A 13 -6.09 4.20 -7.98
N ILE A 14 -7.15 5.00 -8.11
CA ILE A 14 -7.70 5.42 -9.43
C ILE A 14 -6.83 6.52 -10.05
N THR A 15 -6.34 7.45 -9.23
CA THR A 15 -5.37 8.48 -9.63
C THR A 15 -3.98 8.19 -9.05
N GLY A 16 -2.94 8.84 -9.59
CA GLY A 16 -1.55 8.67 -9.18
C GLY A 16 -0.96 9.84 -8.39
N ARG A 17 -1.74 10.52 -7.53
CA ARG A 17 -1.22 11.66 -6.76
C ARG A 17 -0.15 11.21 -5.75
N SER A 18 0.81 12.08 -5.49
CA SER A 18 1.87 11.83 -4.50
C SER A 18 1.28 11.44 -3.15
N HIS A 19 1.74 10.31 -2.60
CA HIS A 19 1.31 9.77 -1.30
C HIS A 19 -0.20 9.51 -1.15
N GLN A 20 -0.97 9.44 -2.25
CA GLN A 20 -2.44 9.37 -2.23
C GLN A 20 -3.00 8.34 -1.24
N LEU A 21 -2.57 7.08 -1.35
CA LEU A 21 -3.05 6.02 -0.47
C LEU A 21 -2.69 6.27 0.99
N ARG A 22 -1.49 6.79 1.26
CA ARG A 22 -1.00 7.05 2.63
C ARG A 22 -1.85 8.13 3.31
N VAL A 23 -2.10 9.23 2.61
CA VAL A 23 -2.93 10.34 3.11
C VAL A 23 -4.39 9.91 3.24
N HIS A 24 -4.94 9.16 2.28
CA HIS A 24 -6.33 8.69 2.36
C HIS A 24 -6.52 7.79 3.58
N MET A 25 -5.61 6.83 3.79
CA MET A 25 -5.68 5.90 4.92
C MET A 25 -5.56 6.64 6.26
N GLN A 26 -4.66 7.63 6.37
CA GLN A 26 -4.60 8.51 7.54
C GLN A 26 -5.91 9.30 7.75
N TYR A 27 -6.44 9.91 6.68
CA TYR A 27 -7.63 10.76 6.74
C TYR A 27 -8.86 10.01 7.25
N ILE A 28 -9.03 8.74 6.87
CA ILE A 28 -10.13 7.90 7.36
C ILE A 28 -9.86 7.28 8.75
N GLY A 29 -8.75 7.64 9.40
CA GLY A 29 -8.41 7.15 10.75
C GLY A 29 -7.69 5.81 10.80
N HIS A 30 -7.27 5.25 9.66
CA HIS A 30 -6.58 3.96 9.57
C HIS A 30 -5.22 4.10 8.88
N PRO A 31 -4.27 4.89 9.42
CA PRO A 31 -2.98 5.13 8.77
C PRO A 31 -2.20 3.85 8.53
N ILE A 32 -1.38 3.84 7.48
CA ILE A 32 -0.58 2.66 7.11
C ILE A 32 0.50 2.40 8.17
N THR A 33 0.56 1.18 8.70
CA THR A 33 1.56 0.83 9.71
C THR A 33 2.98 0.94 9.17
N GLY A 34 3.89 1.50 9.97
CA GLY A 34 5.27 1.79 9.59
C GLY A 34 5.45 3.02 8.69
N ASP A 35 4.40 3.78 8.40
CA ASP A 35 4.49 5.04 7.67
C ASP A 35 5.02 6.18 8.57
N LYS A 36 6.29 6.56 8.38
CA LYS A 36 6.98 7.57 9.19
C LYS A 36 6.40 8.99 9.09
N LEU A 37 5.57 9.30 8.10
CA LEU A 37 5.05 10.66 7.88
C LEU A 37 3.60 10.81 8.34
N TYR A 38 2.77 9.79 8.09
CA TYR A 38 1.31 9.90 8.23
C TYR A 38 0.74 9.02 9.35
N HIS A 39 1.55 8.13 9.94
CA HIS A 39 1.15 7.35 11.11
C HIS A 39 1.62 8.07 12.38
N PRO A 40 0.77 8.21 13.42
CA PRO A 40 1.15 8.89 14.66
C PRO A 40 2.23 8.14 15.45
N GLU A 41 2.19 6.81 15.43
CA GLU A 41 3.13 5.95 16.15
C GLU A 41 3.81 4.92 15.23
N PRO A 42 4.63 5.37 14.25
CA PRO A 42 5.15 4.50 13.19
C PRO A 42 6.11 3.42 13.70
N THR A 43 6.71 3.64 14.87
CA THR A 43 7.63 2.70 15.54
C THR A 43 6.93 1.53 16.22
N ARG A 44 5.60 1.59 16.39
CA ARG A 44 4.81 0.45 16.90
C ARG A 44 4.60 -0.64 15.86
N SER A 45 4.89 -0.36 14.59
CA SER A 45 4.82 -1.35 13.53
C SER A 45 5.76 -2.52 13.84
N PRO A 46 5.29 -3.79 13.72
CA PRO A 46 6.18 -4.95 13.80
C PRO A 46 7.15 -5.00 12.60
N LEU A 47 6.90 -4.20 11.55
CA LEU A 47 7.72 -4.15 10.35
C LEU A 47 8.75 -3.01 10.44
N LYS A 48 9.99 -3.28 10.00
CA LYS A 48 11.06 -2.28 9.86
C LYS A 48 10.84 -1.28 8.70
N ARG A 49 9.68 -1.34 8.04
CA ARG A 49 9.31 -0.57 6.84
C ARG A 49 7.81 -0.26 6.84
N MET A 50 7.40 0.67 5.98
CA MET A 50 5.98 0.92 5.70
C MET A 50 5.32 -0.31 5.04
N ALA A 51 4.13 -0.68 5.53
CA ALA A 51 3.30 -1.77 5.05
C ALA A 51 2.48 -1.39 3.80
N LEU A 52 3.14 -0.84 2.80
CA LEU A 52 2.53 -0.54 1.50
C LEU A 52 3.38 -1.18 0.40
N HIS A 53 2.73 -2.01 -0.42
CA HIS A 53 3.37 -2.78 -1.48
C HIS A 53 2.48 -2.79 -2.72
N ALA A 54 3.07 -2.51 -3.89
CA ALA A 54 2.39 -2.64 -5.17
C ALA A 54 2.38 -4.12 -5.58
N SER A 55 1.36 -4.86 -5.15
CA SER A 55 1.26 -6.31 -5.38
C SER A 55 0.81 -6.70 -6.79
N PHE A 56 0.25 -5.75 -7.55
CA PHE A 56 -0.31 -6.00 -8.86
C PHE A 56 -0.18 -4.75 -9.75
N LEU A 57 0.20 -4.97 -11.01
CA LEU A 57 0.19 -3.96 -12.06
C LEU A 57 -0.25 -4.61 -13.37
N ALA A 58 -1.22 -4.01 -14.05
CA ALA A 58 -1.63 -4.42 -15.38
C ALA A 58 -1.69 -3.21 -16.32
N PHE A 59 -1.19 -3.40 -17.53
CA PHE A 59 -1.14 -2.36 -18.57
C PHE A 59 -1.00 -2.98 -19.96
N GLN A 60 -1.22 -2.17 -20.99
CA GLN A 60 -0.90 -2.53 -22.37
C GLN A 60 0.57 -2.26 -22.62
N GLN A 61 1.34 -3.30 -22.96
CA GLN A 61 2.78 -3.14 -23.20
C GLN A 61 2.98 -2.28 -24.45
N PRO A 62 3.75 -1.17 -24.37
CA PRO A 62 3.69 -0.10 -25.36
C PRO A 62 4.26 -0.46 -26.74
N LEU A 63 5.10 -1.50 -26.84
CA LEU A 63 5.73 -1.90 -28.10
C LEU A 63 4.94 -3.01 -28.83
N SER A 64 4.38 -3.94 -28.06
CA SER A 64 3.71 -5.13 -28.58
C SER A 64 2.19 -5.02 -28.59
N GLY A 65 1.62 -4.04 -27.86
CA GLY A 65 0.17 -3.89 -27.68
C GLY A 65 -0.49 -5.03 -26.92
N LYS A 66 0.28 -5.93 -26.30
CA LYS A 66 -0.24 -7.06 -25.54
C LYS A 66 -0.58 -6.63 -24.12
N ALA A 67 -1.69 -7.15 -23.60
CA ALA A 67 -2.02 -7.03 -22.19
C ALA A 67 -0.97 -7.77 -21.36
N VAL A 68 -0.41 -7.08 -20.37
CA VAL A 68 0.55 -7.63 -19.40
C VAL A 68 -0.04 -7.48 -18.01
N ALA A 69 0.07 -8.55 -17.21
CA ALA A 69 -0.27 -8.56 -15.80
C ALA A 69 0.95 -9.05 -15.01
N ILE A 70 1.37 -8.26 -14.03
CA ILE A 70 2.53 -8.52 -13.18
C ILE A 70 2.05 -8.62 -11.74
N HIS A 71 2.45 -9.69 -11.06
CA HIS A 71 2.17 -9.91 -9.65
C HIS A 71 3.47 -9.87 -8.84
N GLY A 72 3.46 -9.12 -7.75
CA GLY A 72 4.54 -9.05 -6.78
C GLY A 72 4.13 -9.74 -5.48
N SER A 73 4.98 -10.62 -4.96
CA SER A 73 4.75 -11.24 -3.65
C SER A 73 4.91 -10.18 -2.54
N VAL A 74 3.89 -10.04 -1.70
CA VAL A 74 3.93 -9.11 -0.57
C VAL A 74 4.83 -9.68 0.52
N PRO A 75 5.90 -8.98 0.94
CA PRO A 75 6.87 -9.52 1.89
C PRO A 75 6.47 -9.30 3.36
N PHE A 76 5.17 -9.20 3.65
CA PHE A 76 4.57 -8.98 4.98
C PHE A 76 3.09 -9.41 5.02
#